data_AF-A0A3D0Z0G0-F1
#
_entry.id   AF-A0A3D0Z0G0-F1
#
_cell.length_a   1.000
_cell.length_b   1.000
_cell.length_c   1.000
_cell.angle_alpha   90.00
_cell.angle_beta   90.00
_cell.angle_gamma   90.00
#
_symmetry.space_group_name_H-M   'P 1'
#
loop_
_entity.id
_entity.type
_entity.pdbx_description
1 polymer ?
#
loop_
_entity_poly.entity_id
_entity_poly.type
_entity_poly.pdbx_seq_one_letter_code
_entity_poly.pdbx_strand_id
1 'polypeptide(L)'
;MGTDRAAVPDAAQIARAMERVGGDGLEIDREAGRVRLARPGMTIDLGGIGKGYAIDRAAQVLSRAGVSAGLVEVGGDLYLLGHRQGDQPWRVGVEHPREQGALLGILYLADHAVATSGDYQRFFEVEGVRYHHILDPRTGRPGRTTMSVTVVSRTVAQADLLSTGVFLMEPAAGIALLETLPDVEGIIVDPGGRVLVTAGLRDEGRLPHFRPR
;
A
#
# COMPACT_ATOMS: atom_id res chain seq x y z
N MET A 1 -14.77 3.12 -10.34
CA MET A 1 -15.40 2.11 -9.45
C MET A 1 -16.39 2.83 -8.54
N GLY A 2 -17.59 2.29 -8.35
CA GLY A 2 -18.62 2.90 -7.48
C GLY A 2 -19.62 3.82 -8.18
N THR A 3 -19.94 3.58 -9.46
CA THR A 3 -21.04 4.26 -10.17
C THR A 3 -21.90 3.24 -10.89
N ASP A 4 -23.17 3.54 -11.12
CA ASP A 4 -24.17 2.69 -11.80
C ASP A 4 -23.80 2.31 -13.26
N ARG A 5 -22.66 2.79 -13.77
CA ARG A 5 -22.07 2.50 -15.09
C ARG A 5 -20.78 1.67 -15.03
N ALA A 6 -20.49 0.98 -13.93
CA ALA A 6 -19.29 0.15 -13.85
C ALA A 6 -19.37 -1.02 -14.84
N ALA A 7 -18.60 -0.95 -15.92
CA ALA A 7 -18.43 -2.00 -16.91
C ALA A 7 -16.95 -2.38 -17.02
N VAL A 8 -16.68 -3.66 -17.28
CA VAL A 8 -15.31 -4.11 -17.58
C VAL A 8 -14.95 -3.63 -18.99
N PRO A 9 -13.87 -2.86 -19.17
CA PRO A 9 -13.45 -2.42 -20.49
C PRO A 9 -13.09 -3.61 -21.38
N ASP A 10 -13.39 -3.51 -22.67
CA ASP A 10 -12.96 -4.50 -23.65
C ASP A 10 -11.44 -4.43 -23.91
N ALA A 11 -10.90 -5.45 -24.57
CA ALA A 11 -9.46 -5.55 -24.83
C ALA A 11 -8.92 -4.39 -25.70
N ALA A 12 -9.72 -3.87 -26.64
CA ALA A 12 -9.31 -2.77 -27.49
C ALA A 12 -9.29 -1.43 -26.72
N GLN A 13 -10.24 -1.22 -25.81
CA GLN A 13 -10.25 -0.07 -24.90
C GLN A 13 -9.03 -0.08 -23.98
N ILE A 14 -8.69 -1.24 -23.40
CA ILE A 14 -7.50 -1.39 -22.56
C ILE A 14 -6.23 -1.11 -23.38
N ALA A 15 -6.08 -1.73 -24.55
CA ALA A 15 -4.90 -1.54 -25.40
C ALA A 15 -4.66 -0.06 -25.74
N ARG A 16 -5.72 0.67 -26.13
CA ARG A 16 -5.63 2.12 -26.42
C ARG A 16 -5.25 2.96 -25.20
N ALA A 17 -5.73 2.60 -24.01
CA ALA A 17 -5.36 3.30 -22.78
C ALA A 17 -3.88 3.05 -22.45
N MET A 18 -3.40 1.83 -22.65
CA MET A 18 -2.03 1.39 -22.34
C MET A 18 -0.96 2.10 -23.20
N GLU A 19 -1.29 2.58 -24.40
CA GLU A 19 -0.40 3.44 -25.20
C GLU A 19 0.08 4.69 -24.44
N ARG A 20 -0.70 5.13 -23.44
CA ARG A 20 -0.46 6.34 -22.64
C ARG A 20 0.13 6.04 -21.25
N VAL A 21 0.39 4.78 -20.94
CA VAL A 21 0.92 4.32 -19.65
C VAL A 21 2.43 4.11 -19.76
N GLY A 22 3.19 4.62 -18.79
CA GLY A 22 4.65 4.44 -18.72
C GLY A 22 5.35 5.59 -18.04
N GLY A 23 6.26 5.30 -17.10
CA GLY A 23 7.03 6.33 -16.38
C GLY A 23 8.04 7.07 -17.27
N ASP A 24 8.44 6.47 -18.39
CA ASP A 24 9.34 7.06 -19.39
C ASP A 24 8.71 8.25 -20.14
N GLY A 25 7.38 8.41 -20.08
CA GLY A 25 6.69 9.60 -20.59
C GLY A 25 6.66 10.78 -19.62
N LEU A 26 7.16 10.62 -18.38
CA LEU A 26 7.20 11.66 -17.36
C LEU A 26 8.57 12.33 -17.32
N GLU A 27 8.62 13.61 -17.65
CA GLU A 27 9.84 14.41 -17.60
C GLU A 27 9.75 15.43 -16.46
N ILE A 28 10.80 15.47 -15.63
CA ILE A 28 10.88 16.34 -14.45
C ILE A 28 12.12 17.22 -14.57
N ASP A 29 11.90 18.51 -14.80
CA ASP A 29 12.92 19.56 -14.72
C ASP A 29 12.90 20.14 -13.30
N ARG A 30 13.79 19.61 -12.46
CA ARG A 30 13.85 19.99 -11.03
C ARG A 30 14.36 21.41 -10.83
N GLU A 31 15.28 21.86 -11.67
CA GLU A 31 15.88 23.20 -11.54
C GLU A 31 14.85 24.27 -11.86
N ALA A 32 14.07 24.08 -12.92
CA ALA A 32 13.04 25.02 -13.30
C ALA A 32 11.66 24.75 -12.67
N GLY A 33 11.52 23.69 -11.88
CA GLY A 33 10.27 23.32 -11.21
C GLY A 33 9.14 22.94 -12.18
N ARG A 34 9.46 22.27 -13.29
CA ARG A 34 8.48 21.91 -14.33
C ARG A 34 8.33 20.40 -14.47
N VAL A 35 7.12 19.99 -14.80
CA VAL A 35 6.78 18.61 -15.15
C VAL A 35 6.12 18.60 -16.52
N ARG A 36 6.53 17.68 -17.39
CA ARG A 36 5.96 17.49 -18.72
C ARG A 36 5.56 16.03 -18.92
N LEU A 37 4.39 15.83 -19.51
CA LEU A 37 3.94 14.53 -19.99
C LEU A 37 4.17 14.47 -21.50
N ALA A 38 5.04 13.57 -21.92
CA ALA A 38 5.51 13.50 -23.30
C ALA A 38 4.46 12.96 -24.28
N ARG A 39 3.49 12.18 -23.78
CA ARG A 39 2.46 11.52 -24.58
C ARG A 39 1.12 12.26 -24.48
N PRO A 40 0.50 12.66 -25.60
CA PRO A 40 -0.83 13.25 -25.57
C PRO A 40 -1.85 12.36 -24.87
N GLY A 41 -2.61 12.94 -23.93
CA GLY A 41 -3.64 12.23 -23.17
C GLY A 41 -3.11 11.35 -22.03
N MET A 42 -1.80 11.36 -21.75
CA MET A 42 -1.24 10.79 -20.53
C MET A 42 -1.71 11.60 -19.32
N THR A 43 -1.92 10.93 -18.19
CA THR A 43 -2.33 11.53 -16.92
C THR A 43 -1.50 10.99 -15.77
N ILE A 44 -1.34 11.77 -14.72
CA ILE A 44 -0.73 11.33 -13.47
C ILE A 44 -1.85 10.94 -12.51
N ASP A 45 -1.75 9.74 -11.95
CA ASP A 45 -2.55 9.30 -10.82
C ASP A 45 -1.63 9.10 -9.61
N LEU A 46 -1.95 9.76 -8.50
CA LEU A 46 -1.21 9.68 -7.24
C LEU A 46 -1.93 8.82 -6.20
N GLY A 47 -2.90 7.99 -6.60
CA GLY A 47 -3.73 7.20 -5.71
C GLY A 47 -2.97 6.22 -4.81
N GLY A 48 -1.80 5.73 -5.24
CA GLY A 48 -0.94 4.80 -4.48
C GLY A 48 0.24 5.45 -3.74
N ILE A 49 0.23 6.78 -3.55
CA ILE A 49 1.26 7.49 -2.77
C ILE A 49 0.73 8.75 -2.07
N GLY A 50 -0.34 9.34 -2.60
CA GLY A 50 -0.86 10.64 -2.18
C GLY A 50 -1.37 10.64 -0.74
N LYS A 51 -2.00 9.54 -0.29
CA LYS A 51 -2.42 9.39 1.11
C LYS A 51 -1.21 9.37 2.02
N GLY A 52 -0.22 8.52 1.71
CA GLY A 52 1.00 8.43 2.49
C GLY A 52 1.73 9.77 2.61
N TYR A 53 1.88 10.51 1.51
CA TYR A 53 2.48 11.84 1.53
C TYR A 53 1.70 12.81 2.44
N ALA A 54 0.37 12.85 2.35
CA ALA A 54 -0.45 13.73 3.17
C ALA A 54 -0.32 13.40 4.67
N ILE A 55 -0.30 12.11 5.02
CA ILE A 55 -0.10 11.65 6.40
C ILE A 55 1.27 12.07 6.92
N ASP A 56 2.34 11.87 6.14
CA ASP A 56 3.69 12.29 6.53
C ASP A 56 3.78 13.80 6.79
N ARG A 57 3.12 14.61 5.95
CA ARG A 57 3.05 16.07 6.14
C ARG A 57 2.29 16.45 7.40
N ALA A 58 1.17 15.79 7.68
CA ALA A 58 0.42 16.01 8.91
C ALA A 58 1.22 15.61 10.17
N ALA A 59 1.88 14.45 10.15
CA ALA A 59 2.74 14.01 11.25
C ALA A 59 3.89 15.00 11.52
N GLN A 60 4.51 15.54 10.46
CA GLN A 60 5.54 16.58 10.59
C GLN A 60 5.00 17.87 11.22
N VAL A 61 3.78 18.28 10.90
CA VAL A 61 3.14 19.46 11.54
C VAL A 61 2.94 19.20 13.04
N LEU A 62 2.42 18.03 13.42
CA LEU A 62 2.23 17.66 14.83
C LEU A 62 3.56 17.66 15.59
N SER A 63 4.59 17.03 15.04
CA SER A 63 5.92 16.99 15.64
C SER A 63 6.50 18.39 15.85
N ARG A 64 6.38 19.29 14.85
CA ARG A 64 6.82 20.69 14.96
C ARG A 64 6.03 21.50 15.99
N ALA A 65 4.80 21.11 16.27
CA ALA A 65 3.97 21.71 17.31
C ALA A 65 4.28 21.19 18.73
N GLY A 66 5.27 20.30 18.88
CA GLY A 66 5.67 19.74 20.17
C GLY A 66 4.83 18.54 20.63
N VAL A 67 4.02 17.94 19.73
CA VAL A 67 3.32 16.69 20.02
C VAL A 67 4.36 15.57 20.09
N SER A 68 4.42 14.87 21.23
CA SER A 68 5.36 13.78 21.48
C SER A 68 4.78 12.38 21.24
N ALA A 69 3.46 12.26 21.20
CA ALA A 69 2.76 11.01 20.94
C ALA A 69 1.45 11.27 20.18
N GLY A 70 1.19 10.49 19.13
CA GLY A 70 -0.02 10.63 18.33
C GLY A 70 -0.12 9.61 17.21
N LEU A 71 -1.28 9.58 16.55
CA LEU A 71 -1.54 8.75 15.38
C LEU A 71 -2.23 9.60 14.33
N VAL A 72 -1.75 9.51 13.09
CA VAL A 72 -2.40 10.12 11.92
C VAL A 72 -2.78 8.99 10.98
N GLU A 73 -4.05 8.91 10.58
CA GLU A 73 -4.57 7.83 9.74
C GLU A 73 -5.49 8.38 8.65
N VAL A 74 -5.36 7.81 7.44
CA VAL A 74 -6.24 8.08 6.30
C VAL A 74 -6.46 6.80 5.51
N GLY A 75 -7.66 6.23 5.61
CA GLY A 75 -8.09 5.11 4.76
C GLY A 75 -7.30 3.83 4.98
N GLY A 76 -6.92 3.55 6.23
CA GLY A 76 -6.18 2.38 6.68
C GLY A 76 -4.66 2.59 6.78
N ASP A 77 -4.12 3.62 6.12
CA ASP A 77 -2.69 3.95 6.19
C ASP A 77 -2.44 4.93 7.34
N LEU A 78 -1.35 4.75 8.06
CA LEU A 78 -1.12 5.46 9.30
C LEU A 78 0.35 5.74 9.61
N TYR A 79 0.59 6.81 10.35
CA TYR A 79 1.85 7.11 11.02
C TYR A 79 1.65 7.13 12.54
N LEU A 80 2.53 6.43 13.24
CA LEU A 80 2.58 6.36 14.69
C LEU A 80 3.72 7.22 15.19
N LEU A 81 3.40 8.26 15.97
CA LEU A 81 4.37 9.13 16.61
C LEU A 81 4.54 8.72 18.07
N GLY A 82 5.80 8.51 18.47
CA GLY A 82 6.18 8.15 19.83
C GLY A 82 5.52 6.87 20.35
N HIS A 83 5.42 6.79 21.67
CA HIS A 83 4.79 5.69 22.39
C HIS A 83 3.42 6.10 22.95
N ARG A 84 2.56 5.10 23.21
CA ARG A 84 1.32 5.30 23.97
C ARG A 84 1.63 5.61 25.44
N GLN A 85 0.57 5.90 26.20
CA GLN A 85 0.66 6.07 27.65
C GLN A 85 1.38 4.89 28.32
N GLY A 86 2.29 5.22 29.24
CA GLY A 86 3.11 4.22 29.95
C GLY A 86 4.24 3.62 29.12
N ASP A 87 4.73 4.35 28.10
CA ASP A 87 5.85 3.95 27.24
C ASP A 87 5.59 2.65 26.45
N GLN A 88 4.31 2.37 26.17
CA GLN A 88 3.91 1.17 25.44
C GLN A 88 3.91 1.42 23.93
N PRO A 89 4.33 0.45 23.11
CA PRO A 89 4.16 0.55 21.67
C PRO A 89 2.67 0.64 21.30
N TRP A 90 2.40 1.27 20.16
CA TRP A 90 1.10 1.25 19.52
C TRP A 90 0.76 -0.16 19.05
N ARG A 91 -0.53 -0.50 19.12
CA ARG A 91 -1.06 -1.78 18.63
C ARG A 91 -1.81 -1.51 17.35
N VAL A 92 -1.28 -2.01 16.22
CA VAL A 92 -1.88 -1.85 14.90
C VAL A 92 -2.42 -3.20 14.46
N GLY A 93 -3.74 -3.28 14.28
CA GLY A 93 -4.38 -4.47 13.74
C GLY A 93 -4.15 -4.58 12.24
N VAL A 94 -3.75 -5.76 11.77
CA VAL A 94 -3.72 -6.11 10.35
C VAL A 94 -5.01 -6.84 10.04
N GLU A 95 -5.87 -6.24 9.22
CA GLU A 95 -7.16 -6.84 8.85
C GLU A 95 -6.97 -8.13 8.04
N HIS A 96 -7.81 -9.14 8.31
CA HIS A 96 -7.81 -10.37 7.51
C HIS A 96 -8.50 -10.12 6.15
N PRO A 97 -7.84 -10.41 5.01
CA PRO A 97 -8.34 -9.99 3.68
C PRO A 97 -9.62 -10.70 3.23
N ARG A 98 -10.07 -11.73 3.96
CA ARG A 98 -11.23 -12.56 3.64
C ARG A 98 -12.20 -12.79 4.80
N GLU A 99 -11.86 -12.31 6.00
CA GLU A 99 -12.71 -12.48 7.19
C GLU A 99 -13.00 -11.09 7.75
N GLN A 100 -14.13 -10.51 7.31
CA GLN A 100 -14.48 -9.14 7.68
C GLN A 100 -14.55 -8.97 9.20
N GLY A 101 -13.83 -7.97 9.71
CA GLY A 101 -13.74 -7.70 11.15
C GLY A 101 -12.79 -8.61 11.94
N ALA A 102 -12.17 -9.61 11.28
CA ALA A 102 -11.12 -10.41 11.89
C ALA A 102 -9.73 -9.78 11.66
N LEU A 103 -8.82 -10.02 12.60
CA LEU A 103 -7.42 -9.62 12.48
C LEU A 103 -6.58 -10.82 12.06
N LEU A 104 -5.74 -10.60 11.05
CA LEU A 104 -4.64 -11.49 10.69
C LEU A 104 -3.55 -11.50 11.77
N GLY A 105 -3.30 -10.33 12.36
CA GLY A 105 -2.30 -10.15 13.40
C GLY A 105 -2.32 -8.75 14.01
N ILE A 106 -1.47 -8.53 15.00
CA ILE A 106 -1.29 -7.22 15.65
C ILE A 106 0.19 -6.87 15.64
N LEU A 107 0.51 -5.73 15.05
CA LEU A 107 1.84 -5.12 15.05
C LEU A 107 2.02 -4.23 16.28
N TYR A 108 3.20 -4.30 16.90
CA TYR A 108 3.59 -3.47 18.05
C TYR A 108 4.70 -2.52 17.61
N LEU A 109 4.38 -1.23 17.50
CA LEU A 109 5.23 -0.25 16.80
C LEU A 109 5.26 1.11 17.53
N ALA A 110 6.36 1.84 17.38
CA ALA A 110 6.50 3.23 17.80
C ALA A 110 7.40 3.96 16.78
N ASP A 111 7.06 5.18 16.37
CA ASP A 111 7.80 5.94 15.35
C ASP A 111 7.91 5.20 14.00
N HIS A 112 6.79 4.62 13.55
CA HIS A 112 6.69 3.87 12.30
C HIS A 112 5.42 4.22 11.53
N ALA A 113 5.52 4.05 10.21
CA ALA A 113 4.42 4.07 9.26
C ALA A 113 3.91 2.67 8.96
N VAL A 114 2.62 2.54 8.69
CA VAL A 114 2.00 1.31 8.17
C VAL A 114 1.06 1.67 7.03
N ALA A 115 1.12 0.96 5.92
CA ALA A 115 0.16 1.07 4.82
C ALA A 115 -0.25 -0.31 4.32
N THR A 116 -1.49 -0.46 3.86
CA THR A 116 -2.01 -1.72 3.34
C THR A 116 -2.68 -1.57 1.99
N SER A 117 -2.19 -2.31 1.00
CA SER A 117 -2.83 -2.49 -0.30
C SER A 117 -3.58 -3.81 -0.35
N GLY A 118 -4.85 -3.81 -0.75
CA GLY A 118 -5.68 -5.01 -0.78
C GLY A 118 -6.73 -5.03 -1.89
N ASP A 119 -7.03 -6.22 -2.42
CA ASP A 119 -8.06 -6.39 -3.46
C ASP A 119 -9.50 -6.20 -2.95
N TYR A 120 -9.69 -6.12 -1.64
CA TYR A 120 -10.98 -6.03 -0.96
C TYR A 120 -11.35 -4.61 -0.54
N GLN A 121 -10.43 -3.63 -0.65
CA GLN A 121 -10.73 -2.25 -0.25
C GLN A 121 -11.66 -1.54 -1.23
N ARG A 122 -11.37 -1.63 -2.53
CA ARG A 122 -12.20 -1.04 -3.60
C ARG A 122 -12.24 -1.99 -4.78
N PHE A 123 -13.40 -2.56 -5.03
CA PHE A 123 -13.65 -3.48 -6.13
C PHE A 123 -15.11 -3.45 -6.58
N PHE A 124 -15.39 -4.12 -7.69
CA PHE A 124 -16.72 -4.52 -8.11
C PHE A 124 -16.66 -5.95 -8.64
N GLU A 125 -17.82 -6.60 -8.78
CA GLU A 125 -17.92 -7.98 -9.25
C GLU A 125 -18.77 -8.05 -10.52
N VAL A 126 -18.30 -8.80 -11.51
CA VAL A 126 -19.02 -9.11 -12.74
C VAL A 126 -18.87 -10.60 -12.99
N GLU A 127 -19.99 -11.31 -13.13
CA GLU A 127 -20.02 -12.76 -13.38
C GLU A 127 -19.20 -13.58 -12.35
N GLY A 128 -19.22 -13.16 -11.08
CA GLY A 128 -18.47 -13.81 -10.00
C GLY A 128 -16.96 -13.51 -10.00
N VAL A 129 -16.49 -12.63 -10.89
CA VAL A 129 -15.10 -12.21 -10.95
C VAL A 129 -14.94 -10.84 -10.30
N ARG A 130 -14.02 -10.76 -9.33
CA ARG A 130 -13.62 -9.50 -8.67
C ARG A 130 -12.68 -8.68 -9.55
N TYR A 131 -12.99 -7.39 -9.68
CA TYR A 131 -12.15 -6.37 -10.33
C TYR A 131 -11.83 -5.27 -9.32
N HIS A 132 -10.60 -5.26 -8.80
CA HIS A 132 -10.13 -4.28 -7.81
C HIS A 132 -9.28 -3.18 -8.44
N HIS A 133 -9.08 -2.10 -7.68
CA HIS A 133 -8.49 -0.84 -8.15
C HIS A 133 -6.96 -0.85 -8.38
N ILE A 134 -6.26 -1.93 -8.03
CA ILE A 134 -4.80 -2.01 -8.15
C ILE A 134 -4.48 -2.65 -9.50
N LEU A 135 -4.22 -1.80 -10.49
CA LEU A 135 -4.00 -2.21 -11.87
C LEU A 135 -2.53 -2.53 -12.14
N ASP A 136 -2.27 -3.64 -12.82
CA ASP A 136 -0.96 -3.99 -13.33
C ASP A 136 -0.64 -3.15 -14.57
N PRO A 137 0.37 -2.26 -14.52
CA PRO A 137 0.73 -1.41 -15.66
C PRO A 137 1.36 -2.17 -16.82
N ARG A 138 1.58 -3.49 -16.71
CA ARG A 138 2.01 -4.36 -17.82
C ARG A 138 0.83 -4.89 -18.62
N THR A 139 -0.35 -4.98 -18.01
CA THR A 139 -1.52 -5.63 -18.62
C THR A 139 -2.75 -4.72 -18.72
N GLY A 140 -2.79 -3.63 -17.96
CA GLY A 140 -3.96 -2.75 -17.82
C GLY A 140 -5.12 -3.38 -17.05
N ARG A 141 -4.89 -4.53 -16.39
CA ARG A 141 -5.91 -5.29 -15.65
C ARG A 141 -5.56 -5.34 -14.16
N PRO A 142 -6.55 -5.60 -13.27
CA PRO A 142 -6.26 -5.80 -11.85
C PRO A 142 -5.26 -6.95 -11.62
N GLY A 143 -4.32 -6.76 -10.69
CA GLY A 143 -3.41 -7.81 -10.24
C GLY A 143 -4.14 -9.04 -9.67
N ARG A 144 -3.48 -10.20 -9.62
CA ARG A 144 -4.12 -11.44 -9.11
C ARG A 144 -3.23 -12.30 -8.22
N THR A 145 -1.99 -11.90 -8.02
CA THR A 145 -0.96 -12.69 -7.32
C THR A 145 -1.03 -12.55 -5.80
N THR A 146 -1.82 -11.59 -5.29
CA THR A 146 -1.84 -11.20 -3.88
C THR A 146 -3.24 -10.75 -3.46
N MET A 147 -3.65 -11.06 -2.22
CA MET A 147 -4.88 -10.53 -1.60
C MET A 147 -4.63 -9.25 -0.80
N SER A 148 -3.52 -9.21 -0.05
CA SER A 148 -3.10 -8.05 0.75
C SER A 148 -1.58 -7.96 0.86
N VAL A 149 -1.08 -6.72 0.89
CA VAL A 149 0.28 -6.38 1.30
C VAL A 149 0.20 -5.30 2.35
N THR A 150 0.68 -5.57 3.56
CA THR A 150 0.91 -4.57 4.60
C THR A 150 2.40 -4.28 4.69
N VAL A 151 2.80 -3.02 4.58
CA VAL A 151 4.20 -2.59 4.70
C VAL A 151 4.36 -1.71 5.93
N VAL A 152 5.40 -1.97 6.71
CA VAL A 152 5.88 -1.11 7.79
C VAL A 152 7.14 -0.40 7.31
N SER A 153 7.24 0.91 7.53
CA SER A 153 8.45 1.67 7.19
C SER A 153 8.62 2.92 8.06
N ARG A 154 9.55 3.81 7.69
CA ARG A 154 9.75 5.11 8.38
C ARG A 154 8.80 6.21 7.92
N THR A 155 8.20 6.09 6.74
CA THR A 155 7.30 7.12 6.18
C THR A 155 6.10 6.46 5.51
N VAL A 156 4.93 7.06 5.62
CA VAL A 156 3.72 6.46 5.03
C VAL A 156 3.78 6.52 3.52
N ALA A 157 4.39 7.55 2.92
CA ALA A 157 4.60 7.59 1.47
C ALA A 157 5.42 6.39 0.96
N GLN A 158 6.46 5.97 1.70
CA GLN A 158 7.23 4.78 1.35
C GLN A 158 6.42 3.50 1.53
N ALA A 159 5.70 3.36 2.65
CA ALA A 159 4.86 2.19 2.90
C ALA A 159 3.74 2.05 1.84
N ASP A 160 3.07 3.15 1.49
CA ASP A 160 1.97 3.21 0.51
C ASP A 160 2.47 2.80 -0.88
N LEU A 161 3.58 3.41 -1.33
CA LEU A 161 4.24 3.08 -2.60
C LEU A 161 4.66 1.61 -2.67
N LEU A 162 5.35 1.12 -1.63
CA LEU A 162 5.85 -0.26 -1.60
C LEU A 162 4.70 -1.26 -1.52
N SER A 163 3.65 -0.99 -0.73
CA SER A 163 2.50 -1.89 -0.62
C SER A 163 1.83 -2.08 -1.99
N THR A 164 1.67 -0.99 -2.76
CA THR A 164 1.07 -1.03 -4.10
C THR A 164 1.96 -1.75 -5.10
N GLY A 165 3.27 -1.45 -5.12
CA GLY A 165 4.22 -2.07 -6.04
C GLY A 165 4.39 -3.57 -5.79
N VAL A 166 4.58 -3.96 -4.52
CA VAL A 166 4.74 -5.35 -4.09
C VAL A 166 3.47 -6.16 -4.32
N PHE A 167 2.29 -5.55 -4.20
CA PHE A 167 1.01 -6.21 -4.50
C PHE A 167 0.97 -6.82 -5.91
N LEU A 168 1.66 -6.20 -6.86
CA LEU A 168 1.72 -6.61 -8.27
C LEU A 168 2.88 -7.58 -8.59
N MET A 169 3.69 -7.93 -7.59
CA MET A 169 4.78 -8.89 -7.72
C MET A 169 4.32 -10.30 -7.34
N GLU A 170 5.14 -11.29 -7.68
CA GLU A 170 5.03 -12.61 -7.06
C GLU A 170 5.35 -12.50 -5.57
N PRO A 171 4.55 -13.11 -4.65
CA PRO A 171 4.72 -12.90 -3.21
C PRO A 171 6.13 -13.12 -2.68
N ALA A 172 6.83 -14.17 -3.16
CA ALA A 172 8.20 -14.45 -2.76
C ALA A 172 9.19 -13.36 -3.23
N ALA A 173 9.02 -12.84 -4.45
CA ALA A 173 9.83 -11.74 -4.96
C ALA A 173 9.52 -10.43 -4.21
N GLY A 174 8.26 -10.25 -3.80
CA GLY A 174 7.82 -9.15 -2.96
C GLY A 174 8.52 -9.11 -1.61
N ILE A 175 8.52 -10.24 -0.87
CA ILE A 175 9.28 -10.36 0.39
C ILE A 175 10.76 -10.11 0.16
N ALA A 176 11.36 -10.75 -0.84
CA ALA A 176 12.78 -10.57 -1.13
C ALA A 176 13.14 -9.10 -1.41
N LEU A 177 12.29 -8.36 -2.13
CA LEU A 177 12.48 -6.93 -2.35
C LEU A 177 12.42 -6.15 -1.03
N LEU A 178 11.40 -6.38 -0.20
CA LEU A 178 11.25 -5.68 1.08
C LEU A 178 12.46 -5.92 1.99
N GLU A 179 12.99 -7.14 2.03
CA GLU A 179 14.17 -7.49 2.82
C GLU A 179 15.48 -6.82 2.35
N THR A 180 15.53 -6.30 1.11
CA THR A 180 16.69 -5.52 0.65
C THR A 180 16.66 -4.06 1.10
N LEU A 181 15.52 -3.58 1.61
CA LEU A 181 15.30 -2.18 1.93
C LEU A 181 15.50 -1.95 3.44
N PRO A 182 16.34 -0.98 3.84
CA PRO A 182 16.54 -0.68 5.25
C PRO A 182 15.27 -0.11 5.88
N ASP A 183 15.03 -0.49 7.14
CA ASP A 183 13.86 -0.06 7.94
C ASP A 183 12.51 -0.32 7.25
N VAL A 184 12.44 -1.36 6.41
CA VAL A 184 11.22 -1.76 5.69
C VAL A 184 10.92 -3.21 6.01
N GLU A 185 9.66 -3.45 6.34
CA GLU A 185 9.17 -4.76 6.72
C GLU A 185 7.78 -4.97 6.11
N GLY A 186 7.32 -6.21 5.99
CA GLY A 186 5.98 -6.45 5.46
C GLY A 186 5.38 -7.83 5.65
N ILE A 187 4.07 -7.88 5.40
CA ILE A 187 3.22 -9.06 5.45
C ILE A 187 2.49 -9.15 4.11
N ILE A 188 2.59 -10.29 3.44
CA ILE A 188 1.90 -10.59 2.18
C ILE A 188 0.97 -11.78 2.41
N VAL A 189 -0.29 -11.66 1.98
CA VAL A 189 -1.24 -12.79 1.94
C VAL A 189 -1.54 -13.12 0.49
N ASP A 190 -1.20 -14.34 0.07
CA ASP A 190 -1.42 -14.79 -1.30
C ASP A 190 -2.87 -15.29 -1.54
N PRO A 191 -3.27 -15.58 -2.78
CA PRO A 191 -4.61 -16.08 -3.11
C PRO A 191 -4.97 -17.45 -2.50
N GLY A 192 -3.98 -18.22 -2.05
CA GLY A 192 -4.18 -19.46 -1.29
C GLY A 192 -4.35 -19.24 0.22
N GLY A 193 -4.25 -17.99 0.69
CA GLY A 193 -4.28 -17.65 2.11
C GLY A 193 -2.94 -17.87 2.82
N ARG A 194 -1.87 -18.23 2.08
CA ARG A 194 -0.55 -18.35 2.68
C ARG A 194 -0.05 -16.95 3.03
N VAL A 195 0.50 -16.85 4.24
CA VAL A 195 1.05 -15.59 4.73
C VAL A 195 2.57 -15.65 4.72
N LEU A 196 3.17 -14.69 4.03
CA LEU A 196 4.61 -14.47 4.01
C LEU A 196 4.93 -13.21 4.80
N VAL A 197 6.05 -13.21 5.53
CA VAL A 197 6.44 -12.12 6.42
C VAL A 197 7.94 -11.96 6.33
N THR A 198 8.42 -10.72 6.26
CA THR A 198 9.85 -10.39 6.35
C THR A 198 10.43 -10.81 7.70
N ALA A 199 11.73 -11.12 7.75
CA ALA A 199 12.37 -11.61 8.97
C ALA A 199 12.28 -10.62 10.16
N GLY A 200 12.46 -9.31 9.94
CA GLY A 200 12.53 -8.32 11.01
C GLY A 200 11.23 -8.18 11.82
N LEU A 201 10.04 -8.36 11.24
CA LEU A 201 8.79 -8.38 12.03
C LEU A 201 8.73 -9.53 13.04
N ARG A 202 9.38 -10.66 12.73
CA ARG A 202 9.42 -11.84 13.61
C ARG A 202 10.52 -11.68 14.65
N ASP A 203 11.72 -11.35 14.18
CA ASP A 203 12.93 -11.33 15.01
C ASP A 203 12.91 -10.19 16.03
N GLU A 204 12.27 -9.07 15.68
CA GLU A 204 12.11 -7.93 16.60
C GLU A 204 10.85 -8.05 17.48
N GLY A 205 10.15 -9.18 17.43
CA GLY A 205 8.95 -9.40 18.24
C GLY A 205 7.80 -8.45 17.94
N ARG A 206 7.82 -7.80 16.77
CA ARG A 206 6.81 -6.81 16.35
C ARG A 206 5.48 -7.45 15.97
N LEU A 207 5.44 -8.77 15.73
CA LEU A 207 4.24 -9.53 15.39
C LEU A 207 4.02 -10.76 16.30
N PRO A 208 3.82 -10.57 17.62
CA PRO A 208 3.75 -11.67 18.59
C PRO A 208 2.42 -12.45 18.52
N HIS A 209 1.39 -11.89 17.87
CA HIS A 209 0.06 -12.47 17.72
C HIS A 209 -0.24 -12.81 16.27
N PHE A 210 0.69 -13.50 15.61
CA PHE A 210 0.49 -14.03 14.28
C PHE A 210 -0.17 -15.41 14.37
N ARG A 211 -1.33 -15.57 13.73
CA ARG A 211 -1.96 -16.89 13.55
C ARG A 211 -1.84 -17.32 12.10
N PRO A 212 -0.70 -17.89 11.67
CA PRO A 212 -0.68 -18.59 10.41
C PRO A 212 -1.55 -19.84 10.59
N ARG A 213 -2.67 -19.91 9.86
CA ARG A 213 -3.31 -21.22 9.65
C ARG A 213 -2.47 -22.01 8.66
#